data_AF-A0A9E1J1R8-F1
#
_entry.id   AF-A0A9E1J1R8-F1
#
_cell.length_a   1.000
_cell.length_b   1.000
_cell.length_c   1.000
_cell.angle_alpha   90.00
_cell.angle_beta   90.00
_cell.angle_gamma   90.00
#
_symmetry.space_group_name_H-M   'P 1'
#
loop_
_entity.id
_entity.type
_entity.pdbx_description
1 polymer ?
#
loop_
_entity_poly.entity_id
_entity_poly.type
_entity_poly.pdbx_seq_one_letter_code
_entity_poly.pdbx_strand_id
1 'polypeptide(L)'
;MPSDHLDLSTVRNGIVAASTLPLEVAHGVARKFGFPLIEGWGMTETHCFGTMNPLHGDNRVGSVGIRFPYMQVRVAQLDPDGKLLRDCEVDEIGVLLVKGPQVIDGYVDEAHNKDAWVDGDWLNTGDLARMDKDGYLWHTGRAKDLIIRGGHNIDPLMIEEVLYQSPGVELAAAVGQPDRRVGEMPVAFVQMQAGKAFDEEAIKSFVRERIQERAANPVAVHEISEMPLTQVGKIFKPAVRWEAARLVLQRELSAIARDRAEISVQVEAHPAHGTLATISVTGGDDELLDRLREAVGGYPLHCEFIRA
;
A
#
# COMPACT_ATOMS: atom_id res chain seq x y z
N MET A 1 23.91 -4.06 7.09
CA MET A 1 24.02 -3.99 5.61
C MET A 1 25.26 -4.77 5.19
N PRO A 2 25.23 -5.59 4.14
CA PRO A 2 26.28 -6.57 3.82
C PRO A 2 27.63 -5.99 3.32
N SER A 3 27.92 -4.70 3.54
CA SER A 3 28.95 -3.96 2.80
C SER A 3 30.24 -3.70 3.56
N ASP A 4 30.33 -4.00 4.87
CA ASP A 4 31.45 -3.51 5.70
C ASP A 4 32.81 -4.16 5.36
N HIS A 5 32.81 -5.14 4.44
CA HIS A 5 34.00 -5.81 3.90
C HIS A 5 34.17 -5.65 2.38
N LEU A 6 33.35 -4.82 1.71
CA LEU A 6 33.36 -4.64 0.26
C LEU A 6 33.86 -3.25 -0.12
N ASP A 7 34.80 -3.18 -1.08
CA ASP A 7 35.23 -1.91 -1.68
C ASP A 7 34.17 -1.42 -2.68
N LEU A 8 33.46 -0.35 -2.31
CA LEU A 8 32.42 0.28 -3.12
C LEU A 8 32.87 1.62 -3.71
N SER A 9 34.17 1.92 -3.69
CA SER A 9 34.73 3.21 -4.15
C SER A 9 34.49 3.49 -5.65
N THR A 10 34.15 2.47 -6.44
CA THR A 10 33.84 2.60 -7.87
C THR A 10 32.35 2.80 -8.17
N VAL A 11 31.47 2.64 -7.18
CA VAL A 11 30.02 2.85 -7.34
C VAL A 11 29.75 4.36 -7.41
N ARG A 12 29.07 4.80 -8.47
CA ARG A 12 28.83 6.23 -8.76
C ARG A 12 27.42 6.70 -8.46
N ASN A 13 26.45 5.79 -8.45
CA ASN A 13 25.04 6.04 -8.16
C ASN A 13 24.33 4.71 -7.87
N GLY A 14 23.12 4.82 -7.31
CA GLY A 14 22.17 3.72 -7.27
C GLY A 14 20.83 4.18 -7.84
N ILE A 15 20.16 3.33 -8.61
CA ILE A 15 18.81 3.58 -9.10
C ILE A 15 17.85 2.76 -8.25
N VAL A 16 16.78 3.39 -7.77
CA VAL A 16 15.69 2.73 -7.06
C VAL A 16 14.40 2.97 -7.81
N ALA A 17 13.58 1.94 -7.86
CA ALA A 17 12.31 1.96 -8.53
C ALA A 17 11.36 0.98 -7.86
N ALA A 18 10.15 0.91 -8.41
CA ALA A 18 9.18 -0.13 -8.12
C ALA A 18 8.52 -0.06 -6.73
N SER A 19 9.17 0.54 -5.73
CA SER A 19 8.57 0.95 -4.46
C SER A 19 8.99 2.38 -4.14
N THR A 20 8.15 3.09 -3.40
CA THR A 20 8.52 4.39 -2.81
C THR A 20 9.76 4.22 -1.96
N LEU A 21 10.76 5.05 -2.17
CA LEU A 21 12.01 5.06 -1.42
C LEU A 21 11.79 5.85 -0.11
N PRO A 22 11.84 5.23 1.08
CA PRO A 22 11.70 5.99 2.32
C PRO A 22 12.84 7.02 2.44
N LEU A 23 12.48 8.25 2.79
CA LEU A 23 13.44 9.37 2.88
C LEU A 23 14.64 9.05 3.77
N GLU A 24 14.41 8.35 4.89
CA GLU A 24 15.51 7.97 5.80
C GLU A 24 16.47 6.95 5.19
N VAL A 25 15.97 6.04 4.33
CA VAL A 25 16.82 5.11 3.59
C VAL A 25 17.65 5.87 2.55
N ALA A 26 17.03 6.80 1.82
CA ALA A 26 17.73 7.67 0.86
C ALA A 26 18.85 8.46 1.53
N HIS A 27 18.55 9.12 2.64
CA HIS A 27 19.53 9.89 3.41
C HIS A 27 20.61 8.98 4.02
N GLY A 28 20.25 7.80 4.51
CA GLY A 28 21.19 6.81 5.05
C GLY A 28 22.22 6.37 4.01
N VAL A 29 21.78 6.07 2.78
CA VAL A 29 22.67 5.70 1.67
C VAL A 29 23.56 6.87 1.27
N ALA A 30 23.01 8.07 1.12
CA ALA A 30 23.78 9.26 0.79
C ALA A 30 24.88 9.54 1.84
N ARG A 31 24.54 9.47 3.13
CA ARG A 31 25.50 9.65 4.24
C ARG A 31 26.59 8.58 4.26
N LYS A 32 26.25 7.31 3.98
CA LYS A 32 27.21 6.20 4.06
C LYS A 32 28.14 6.13 2.85
N PHE A 33 27.63 6.35 1.64
CA PHE A 33 28.36 6.06 0.40
C PHE A 33 28.72 7.30 -0.42
N GLY A 34 28.22 8.49 -0.08
CA GLY A 34 28.57 9.74 -0.75
C GLY A 34 27.98 9.93 -2.15
N PHE A 35 27.03 9.07 -2.56
CA PHE A 35 26.26 9.23 -3.80
C PHE A 35 24.75 9.20 -3.50
N PRO A 36 23.91 9.90 -4.29
CA PRO A 36 22.47 9.85 -4.13
C PRO A 36 21.87 8.58 -4.73
N LEU A 37 20.73 8.16 -4.17
CA LEU A 37 19.83 7.26 -4.88
C LEU A 37 18.98 8.08 -5.87
N ILE A 38 18.75 7.49 -7.03
CA ILE A 38 17.96 8.08 -8.12
C ILE A 38 16.67 7.31 -8.18
N GLU A 39 15.60 7.97 -7.76
CA GLU A 39 14.28 7.38 -7.76
C GLU A 39 13.60 7.60 -9.12
N GLY A 40 12.94 6.56 -9.61
CA GLY A 40 12.14 6.62 -10.82
C GLY A 40 10.88 5.77 -10.70
N TRP A 41 9.87 6.14 -11.45
CA TRP A 41 8.60 5.44 -11.52
C TRP A 41 8.45 4.71 -12.85
N GLY A 42 7.85 3.52 -12.78
CA GLY A 42 7.35 2.82 -13.94
C GLY A 42 6.77 1.46 -13.55
N MET A 43 6.26 0.77 -14.56
CA MET A 43 5.57 -0.50 -14.43
C MET A 43 5.89 -1.40 -15.63
N THR A 44 5.46 -2.66 -15.57
CA THR A 44 5.67 -3.62 -16.66
C THR A 44 5.04 -3.09 -17.96
N GLU A 45 3.87 -2.47 -17.84
CA GLU A 45 3.06 -1.89 -18.89
C GLU A 45 3.69 -0.66 -19.55
N THR A 46 4.75 -0.09 -18.95
CA THR A 46 5.51 1.05 -19.51
C THR A 46 6.91 0.66 -19.97
N HIS A 47 7.21 -0.63 -20.13
CA HIS A 47 8.55 -1.14 -20.45
C HIS A 47 9.63 -0.62 -19.48
N CYS A 48 9.46 -0.89 -18.19
CA CYS A 48 10.36 -0.56 -17.08
C CYS A 48 10.13 0.82 -16.46
N PHE A 49 10.59 1.92 -17.07
CA PHE A 49 10.47 3.26 -16.48
C PHE A 49 9.66 4.21 -17.35
N GLY A 50 8.88 5.06 -16.69
CA GLY A 50 8.19 6.19 -17.31
C GLY A 50 8.71 7.56 -16.87
N THR A 51 9.14 7.69 -15.61
CA THR A 51 9.77 8.91 -15.09
C THR A 51 11.00 8.57 -14.27
N MET A 52 11.96 9.48 -14.19
CA MET A 52 13.14 9.30 -13.34
C MET A 52 13.77 10.64 -12.97
N ASN A 53 14.34 10.72 -11.77
CA ASN A 53 15.16 11.87 -11.40
C ASN A 53 16.40 11.96 -12.31
N PRO A 54 16.81 13.17 -12.73
CA PRO A 54 18.03 13.34 -13.50
C PRO A 54 19.25 12.85 -12.71
N LEU A 55 20.05 11.94 -13.28
CA LEU A 55 21.35 11.53 -12.72
C LEU A 55 22.29 12.72 -12.54
N HIS A 56 22.25 13.65 -13.50
CA HIS A 56 23.01 14.89 -13.49
C HIS A 56 22.00 16.04 -13.56
N GLY A 57 21.72 16.68 -12.42
CA GLY A 57 20.74 17.75 -12.32
C GLY A 57 20.09 17.85 -10.95
N ASP A 58 18.89 18.42 -10.93
CA ASP A 58 18.07 18.57 -9.73
C ASP A 58 17.41 17.23 -9.37
N ASN A 59 18.07 16.42 -8.53
CA ASN A 59 17.51 15.18 -8.00
C ASN A 59 16.66 15.51 -6.76
N ARG A 60 15.34 15.56 -6.93
CA ARG A 60 14.39 15.87 -5.86
C ARG A 60 14.02 14.59 -5.13
N VAL A 61 14.69 14.34 -4.01
CA VAL A 61 14.43 13.18 -3.14
C VAL A 61 12.94 13.13 -2.76
N GLY A 62 12.31 11.97 -2.94
CA GLY A 62 10.88 11.74 -2.73
C GLY A 62 10.00 12.03 -3.95
N SER A 63 10.54 12.67 -4.99
CA SER A 63 9.89 12.68 -6.30
C SER A 63 10.34 11.47 -7.12
N VAL A 64 9.55 11.07 -8.10
CA VAL A 64 9.93 10.05 -9.10
C VAL A 64 10.50 10.70 -10.37
N GLY A 65 10.76 12.00 -10.32
CA GLY A 65 11.46 12.75 -11.35
C GLY A 65 10.57 13.21 -12.51
N ILE A 66 11.20 13.36 -13.68
CA ILE A 66 10.55 13.88 -14.89
C ILE A 66 10.32 12.76 -15.91
N ARG A 67 9.35 12.96 -16.81
CA ARG A 67 9.02 12.01 -17.87
C ARG A 67 10.19 11.74 -18.81
N PHE A 68 10.30 10.50 -19.29
CA PHE A 68 11.19 10.16 -20.39
C PHE A 68 10.75 10.83 -21.71
N PRO A 69 11.68 10.98 -22.68
CA PRO A 69 11.33 11.46 -24.02
C PRO A 69 10.21 10.64 -24.65
N TYR A 70 9.34 11.31 -25.42
CA TYR A 70 8.20 10.71 -26.13
C TYR A 70 7.09 10.11 -25.25
N MET A 71 7.30 10.02 -23.93
CA MET A 71 6.25 9.72 -22.97
C MET A 71 5.41 10.94 -22.69
N GLN A 72 4.10 10.75 -22.61
CA GLN A 72 3.13 11.71 -22.12
C GLN A 72 2.66 11.24 -20.74
N VAL A 73 2.59 12.19 -19.80
CA VAL A 73 2.16 11.97 -18.42
C VAL A 73 1.06 12.98 -18.12
N ARG A 74 -0.01 12.50 -17.50
CA ARG A 74 -1.16 13.30 -17.08
C ARG A 74 -1.53 12.88 -15.65
N VAL A 75 -1.87 13.85 -14.80
CA VAL A 75 -2.48 13.60 -13.49
C VAL A 75 -3.91 14.12 -13.58
N ALA A 76 -4.90 13.27 -13.29
CA ALA A 76 -6.30 13.57 -13.56
C ALA A 76 -7.26 13.09 -12.47
N GLN A 77 -8.37 13.82 -12.30
CA GLN A 77 -9.51 13.34 -11.54
C GLN A 77 -10.35 12.43 -12.43
N LEU A 78 -10.67 11.23 -11.93
CA LEU A 78 -11.57 10.28 -12.59
C LEU A 78 -12.87 10.14 -11.79
N ASP A 79 -13.96 9.84 -12.46
CA ASP A 79 -15.20 9.44 -11.80
C ASP A 79 -15.14 7.97 -11.31
N PRO A 80 -16.12 7.49 -10.53
CA PRO A 80 -16.16 6.10 -10.07
C PRO A 80 -16.21 5.05 -11.18
N ASP A 81 -16.62 5.42 -12.39
CA ASP A 81 -16.64 4.55 -13.58
C ASP A 81 -15.32 4.63 -14.37
N GLY A 82 -14.33 5.36 -13.87
CA GLY A 82 -12.99 5.50 -14.48
C GLY A 82 -12.92 6.52 -15.63
N LYS A 83 -13.95 7.35 -15.83
CA LYS A 83 -13.94 8.37 -16.89
C LYS A 83 -13.22 9.63 -16.45
N LEU A 84 -12.55 10.28 -17.40
CA LEU A 84 -11.87 11.55 -17.16
C LEU A 84 -12.88 12.64 -16.80
N LEU A 85 -12.71 13.25 -15.62
CA LEU A 85 -13.45 14.45 -15.22
C LEU A 85 -12.69 15.72 -15.64
N ARG A 86 -11.42 15.81 -15.25
CA ARG A 86 -10.52 16.92 -15.58
C ARG A 86 -9.06 16.57 -15.26
N ASP A 87 -8.15 17.33 -15.84
CA ASP A 87 -6.77 17.36 -15.40
C ASP A 87 -6.66 18.00 -14.00
N CYS A 88 -5.69 17.54 -13.22
CA CYS A 88 -5.36 18.10 -11.92
C CYS A 88 -4.57 19.40 -12.06
N GLU A 89 -4.80 20.33 -11.14
CA GLU A 89 -3.97 21.53 -11.01
C GLU A 89 -2.57 21.17 -10.49
N VAL A 90 -1.64 22.13 -10.53
CA VAL A 90 -0.32 21.97 -9.93
C VAL A 90 -0.45 21.55 -8.47
N ASP A 91 0.31 20.53 -8.09
CA ASP A 91 0.32 19.90 -6.76
C ASP A 91 -1.01 19.26 -6.29
N GLU A 92 -2.03 19.21 -7.15
CA GLU A 92 -3.25 18.45 -6.88
C GLU A 92 -3.01 16.96 -7.14
N ILE A 93 -3.47 16.12 -6.20
CA ILE A 93 -3.37 14.66 -6.31
C ILE A 93 -4.51 14.13 -7.18
N GLY A 94 -4.14 13.28 -8.14
CA GLY A 94 -5.08 12.53 -8.97
C GLY A 94 -4.48 11.22 -9.47
N VAL A 95 -5.22 10.55 -10.35
CA VAL A 95 -4.76 9.32 -10.99
C VAL A 95 -3.70 9.64 -12.03
N LEU A 96 -2.60 8.91 -11.99
CA LEU A 96 -1.52 8.98 -12.97
C LEU A 96 -1.95 8.23 -14.24
N LEU A 97 -2.05 8.96 -15.34
CA LEU A 97 -2.34 8.46 -16.67
C LEU A 97 -1.12 8.62 -17.55
N VAL A 98 -0.81 7.59 -18.34
CA VAL A 98 0.36 7.61 -19.21
C VAL A 98 0.06 7.14 -20.62
N LYS A 99 0.80 7.69 -21.57
CA LYS A 99 0.67 7.40 -23.00
C LYS A 99 2.02 7.53 -23.68
N GLY A 100 2.24 6.77 -24.75
CA GLY A 100 3.44 6.88 -25.57
C GLY A 100 3.91 5.53 -26.11
N PRO A 101 4.99 5.53 -26.90
CA PRO A 101 5.50 4.32 -27.57
C PRO A 101 6.01 3.25 -26.60
N GLN A 102 6.26 3.61 -25.34
CA GLN A 102 6.66 2.69 -24.27
C GLN A 102 5.47 2.02 -23.56
N VAL A 103 4.23 2.40 -23.85
CA VAL A 103 3.06 1.78 -23.23
C VAL A 103 2.66 0.54 -24.05
N ILE A 104 2.33 -0.57 -23.39
CA ILE A 104 1.84 -1.80 -24.03
C ILE A 104 0.53 -1.55 -24.81
N ASP A 105 0.21 -2.40 -25.78
CA ASP A 105 -1.04 -2.31 -26.53
C ASP A 105 -2.26 -2.87 -25.76
N GLY A 106 -2.02 -3.66 -24.71
CA GLY A 106 -3.05 -4.29 -23.90
C GLY A 106 -2.57 -5.57 -23.21
N TYR A 107 -3.41 -6.10 -22.33
CA TYR A 107 -3.18 -7.36 -21.63
C TYR A 107 -3.64 -8.55 -22.46
N VAL A 108 -2.99 -9.71 -22.23
CA VAL A 108 -3.36 -10.99 -22.85
C VAL A 108 -4.73 -11.48 -22.38
N ASP A 109 -5.06 -11.24 -21.10
CA ASP A 109 -6.39 -11.52 -20.56
C ASP A 109 -7.28 -10.31 -20.80
N GLU A 110 -8.33 -10.50 -21.60
CA GLU A 110 -9.28 -9.46 -21.96
C GLU A 110 -10.01 -8.86 -20.75
N ALA A 111 -10.18 -9.63 -19.67
CA ALA A 111 -10.80 -9.11 -18.45
C ALA A 111 -9.98 -7.96 -17.84
N HIS A 112 -8.65 -7.98 -18.00
CA HIS A 112 -7.76 -6.93 -17.50
C HIS A 112 -7.76 -5.67 -18.37
N ASN A 113 -8.21 -5.74 -19.63
CA ASN A 113 -8.29 -4.56 -20.52
C ASN A 113 -9.47 -3.64 -20.21
N LYS A 114 -10.51 -4.14 -19.53
CA LYS A 114 -11.81 -3.45 -19.38
C LYS A 114 -11.70 -2.01 -18.85
N ASP A 115 -10.89 -1.80 -17.82
CA ASP A 115 -10.75 -0.52 -17.12
C ASP A 115 -9.32 0.04 -17.22
N ALA A 116 -8.50 -0.53 -18.11
CA ALA A 116 -7.09 -0.17 -18.26
C ALA A 116 -6.89 1.15 -19.01
N TRP A 117 -7.89 1.60 -19.79
CA TRP A 117 -7.74 2.72 -20.71
C TRP A 117 -8.75 3.83 -20.43
N VAL A 118 -8.25 5.04 -20.18
CA VAL A 118 -9.04 6.27 -20.10
C VAL A 118 -8.98 6.99 -21.44
N ASP A 119 -10.13 7.50 -21.89
CA ASP A 119 -10.29 8.16 -23.20
C ASP A 119 -9.76 7.34 -24.40
N GLY A 120 -9.70 6.02 -24.25
CA GLY A 120 -9.32 5.06 -25.29
C GLY A 120 -7.82 4.86 -25.52
N ASP A 121 -6.94 5.73 -25.02
CA ASP A 121 -5.50 5.62 -25.29
C ASP A 121 -4.56 6.09 -24.17
N TRP A 122 -5.10 6.45 -23.01
CA TRP A 122 -4.31 6.71 -21.80
C TRP A 122 -4.38 5.51 -20.88
N LEU A 123 -3.23 4.90 -20.58
CA LEU A 123 -3.16 3.82 -19.60
C LEU A 123 -3.48 4.38 -18.21
N ASN A 124 -4.51 3.84 -17.58
CA ASN A 124 -4.78 3.99 -16.17
C ASN A 124 -3.80 3.15 -15.36
N THR A 125 -2.79 3.80 -14.77
CA THR A 125 -1.74 3.10 -14.00
C THR A 125 -2.27 2.54 -12.68
N GLY A 126 -3.39 3.08 -12.19
CA GLY A 126 -3.89 2.87 -10.83
C GLY A 126 -3.05 3.55 -9.74
N ASP A 127 -2.01 4.29 -10.11
CA ASP A 127 -1.19 5.09 -9.20
C ASP A 127 -1.81 6.46 -8.98
N LEU A 128 -1.60 6.99 -7.77
CA LEU A 128 -1.90 8.38 -7.44
C LEU A 128 -0.60 9.17 -7.47
N ALA A 129 -0.67 10.37 -8.03
CA ALA A 129 0.45 11.27 -8.08
C ALA A 129 -0.01 12.72 -8.07
N ARG A 130 0.93 13.63 -7.81
CA ARG A 130 0.81 15.05 -8.15
C ARG A 130 1.98 15.48 -9.03
N MET A 131 1.74 16.46 -9.88
CA MET A 131 2.79 17.10 -10.69
C MET A 131 3.10 18.47 -10.08
N ASP A 132 4.37 18.75 -9.79
CA ASP A 132 4.75 20.08 -9.33
C ASP A 132 4.92 21.07 -10.49
N LYS A 133 5.08 22.34 -10.16
CA LYS A 133 5.23 23.45 -11.12
C LYS A 133 6.42 23.30 -12.08
N ASP A 134 7.43 22.50 -11.72
CA ASP A 134 8.65 22.30 -12.50
C ASP A 134 8.59 21.01 -13.33
N GLY A 135 7.45 20.30 -13.28
CA GLY A 135 7.20 19.08 -14.04
C GLY A 135 7.76 17.82 -13.40
N TYR A 136 8.12 17.86 -12.11
CA TYR A 136 8.46 16.65 -11.37
C TYR A 136 7.18 15.97 -10.88
N LEU A 137 7.14 14.66 -11.10
CA LEU A 137 6.08 13.79 -10.66
C LEU A 137 6.39 13.29 -9.24
N TRP A 138 5.41 13.40 -8.36
CA TRP A 138 5.48 12.91 -6.99
C TRP A 138 4.45 11.80 -6.82
N HIS A 139 4.92 10.56 -6.65
CA HIS A 139 4.05 9.42 -6.44
C HIS A 139 3.49 9.44 -5.01
N THR A 140 2.17 9.39 -4.88
CA THR A 140 1.44 9.53 -3.61
C THR A 140 0.58 8.31 -3.31
N GLY A 141 1.03 7.13 -3.73
CA GLY A 141 0.39 5.86 -3.43
C GLY A 141 -0.39 5.24 -4.59
N ARG A 142 -1.19 4.21 -4.29
CA ARG A 142 -2.04 3.49 -5.25
C ARG A 142 -3.49 3.81 -4.94
N ALA A 143 -4.31 4.07 -5.95
CA ALA A 143 -5.74 4.34 -5.77
C ALA A 143 -6.45 3.19 -5.04
N LYS A 144 -6.02 1.94 -5.31
CA LYS A 144 -6.56 0.72 -4.67
C LYS A 144 -5.99 0.41 -3.29
N ASP A 145 -4.95 1.11 -2.84
CA ASP A 145 -4.37 0.93 -1.50
C ASP A 145 -4.75 2.06 -0.53
N LEU A 146 -5.53 3.05 -0.96
CA LEU A 146 -6.09 4.06 -0.08
C LEU A 146 -6.90 3.42 1.04
N ILE A 147 -6.72 3.93 2.27
CA ILE A 147 -7.55 3.56 3.41
C ILE A 147 -8.76 4.50 3.41
N ILE A 148 -9.96 3.95 3.25
CA ILE A 148 -11.19 4.75 3.11
C ILE A 148 -11.95 4.75 4.43
N ARG A 149 -11.66 5.73 5.28
CA ARG A 149 -12.28 5.87 6.60
C ARG A 149 -13.48 6.80 6.55
N GLY A 150 -14.69 6.23 6.47
CA GLY A 150 -15.94 6.99 6.45
C GLY A 150 -16.06 7.92 5.24
N GLY A 151 -15.51 7.50 4.10
CA GLY A 151 -15.42 8.31 2.88
C GLY A 151 -14.25 9.28 2.82
N HIS A 152 -13.42 9.33 3.86
CA HIS A 152 -12.18 10.11 3.87
C HIS A 152 -11.00 9.23 3.42
N ASN A 153 -10.33 9.64 2.35
CA ASN A 153 -9.22 8.91 1.74
C ASN A 153 -7.92 9.23 2.49
N ILE A 154 -7.27 8.19 3.01
CA ILE A 154 -5.99 8.28 3.72
C ILE A 154 -4.94 7.54 2.91
N ASP A 155 -3.85 8.23 2.58
CA ASP A 155 -2.68 7.60 1.96
C ASP A 155 -1.89 6.81 3.03
N PRO A 156 -1.78 5.47 2.91
CA PRO A 156 -1.01 4.70 3.88
C PRO A 156 0.48 5.05 3.87
N LEU A 157 1.02 5.60 2.78
CA LEU A 157 2.43 5.95 2.69
C LEU A 157 2.83 6.98 3.76
N MET A 158 1.95 7.94 4.05
CA MET A 158 2.17 8.92 5.13
C MET A 158 2.40 8.24 6.48
N ILE A 159 1.70 7.13 6.74
CA ILE A 159 1.84 6.35 7.96
C ILE A 159 3.14 5.56 7.92
N GLU A 160 3.43 4.90 6.80
CA GLU A 160 4.61 4.07 6.57
C GLU A 160 5.91 4.87 6.71
N GLU A 161 5.99 6.07 6.11
CA GLU A 161 7.16 6.95 6.19
C GLU A 161 7.51 7.33 7.64
N VAL A 162 6.49 7.56 8.46
CA VAL A 162 6.69 7.85 9.90
C VAL A 162 7.07 6.58 10.64
N LEU A 163 6.47 5.43 10.33
CA LEU A 163 6.83 4.15 10.94
C LEU A 163 8.28 3.76 10.67
N TYR A 164 8.79 4.01 9.45
CA TYR A 164 10.20 3.78 9.09
C TYR A 164 11.19 4.63 9.90
N GLN A 165 10.72 5.73 10.51
CA GLN A 165 11.54 6.55 11.40
C GLN A 165 11.46 6.08 12.86
N SER A 166 10.56 5.16 13.19
CA SER A 166 10.38 4.64 14.54
C SER A 166 11.54 3.72 14.95
N PRO A 167 12.11 3.86 16.16
CA PRO A 167 13.23 3.04 16.60
C PRO A 167 12.95 1.53 16.53
N GLY A 168 13.80 0.81 15.81
CA GLY A 168 13.78 -0.65 15.73
C GLY A 168 12.82 -1.23 14.68
N VAL A 169 12.07 -0.42 13.95
CA VAL A 169 11.26 -0.88 12.81
C VAL A 169 12.17 -1.17 11.61
N GLU A 170 12.01 -2.35 11.01
CA GLU A 170 12.72 -2.76 9.79
C GLU A 170 11.83 -2.59 8.55
N LEU A 171 10.62 -3.15 8.57
CA LEU A 171 9.60 -2.99 7.54
C LEU A 171 8.29 -2.55 8.18
N ALA A 172 7.54 -1.72 7.46
CA ALA A 172 6.24 -1.25 7.91
C ALA A 172 5.24 -1.24 6.75
N ALA A 173 4.00 -1.61 7.04
CA ALA A 173 2.89 -1.52 6.09
C ALA A 173 1.65 -0.99 6.81
N ALA A 174 1.05 0.06 6.29
CA ALA A 174 -0.23 0.57 6.74
C ALA A 174 -1.33 0.14 5.76
N VAL A 175 -2.43 -0.36 6.32
CA VAL A 175 -3.57 -0.88 5.56
C VAL A 175 -4.89 -0.55 6.25
N GLY A 176 -5.98 -0.63 5.50
CA GLY A 176 -7.33 -0.53 6.04
C GLY A 176 -7.71 -1.85 6.68
N GLN A 177 -7.97 -1.84 7.99
CA GLN A 177 -8.68 -2.92 8.65
C GLN A 177 -10.18 -2.69 8.43
N PRO A 178 -10.97 -3.71 8.02
CA PRO A 178 -12.41 -3.59 7.95
C PRO A 178 -13.02 -3.09 9.27
N ASP A 179 -14.02 -2.23 9.17
CA ASP A 179 -14.77 -1.66 10.29
C ASP A 179 -16.25 -1.50 9.92
N ARG A 180 -17.14 -1.94 10.82
CA ARG A 180 -18.60 -1.95 10.57
C ARG A 180 -19.23 -0.56 10.47
N ARG A 181 -18.55 0.47 10.98
CA ARG A 181 -19.13 1.80 11.19
C ARG A 181 -18.59 2.81 10.20
N VAL A 182 -17.32 2.71 9.86
CA VAL A 182 -16.64 3.65 8.95
C VAL A 182 -16.02 2.96 7.73
N GLY A 183 -16.32 1.68 7.49
CA GLY A 183 -15.78 0.91 6.38
C GLY A 183 -14.39 0.40 6.68
N GLU A 184 -13.44 1.30 6.91
CA GLU A 184 -12.06 0.97 7.23
C GLU A 184 -11.47 1.83 8.35
N MET A 185 -10.60 1.24 9.17
CA MET A 185 -9.76 1.94 10.15
C MET A 185 -8.29 1.69 9.83
N PRO A 186 -7.42 2.72 9.86
CA PRO A 186 -6.00 2.51 9.65
C PRO A 186 -5.42 1.60 10.73
N VAL A 187 -4.71 0.56 10.31
CA VAL A 187 -3.85 -0.26 11.15
C VAL A 187 -2.47 -0.35 10.51
N ALA A 188 -1.46 -0.67 11.31
CA ALA A 188 -0.12 -0.89 10.80
C ALA A 188 0.43 -2.24 11.22
N PHE A 189 1.24 -2.83 10.36
CA PHE A 189 2.05 -4.01 10.64
C PHE A 189 3.52 -3.60 10.57
N VAL A 190 4.29 -4.03 11.56
CA VAL A 190 5.72 -3.74 11.65
C VAL A 190 6.50 -5.03 11.84
N GLN A 191 7.57 -5.17 11.06
CA GLN A 191 8.61 -6.15 11.31
C GLN A 191 9.73 -5.45 12.06
N MET A 192 10.12 -5.97 13.22
CA MET A 192 11.18 -5.40 14.04
C MET A 192 12.56 -5.90 13.59
N GLN A 193 13.56 -5.04 13.69
CA GLN A 193 14.96 -5.43 13.53
C GLN A 193 15.33 -6.51 14.53
N ALA A 194 16.21 -7.44 14.13
CA ALA A 194 16.66 -8.53 14.99
C ALA A 194 17.15 -8.02 16.36
N GLY A 195 16.56 -8.55 17.44
CA GLY A 195 16.90 -8.20 18.82
C GLY A 195 16.29 -6.88 19.33
N LYS A 196 15.44 -6.20 18.54
CA LYS A 196 14.63 -5.08 19.02
C LYS A 196 13.28 -5.59 19.53
N ALA A 197 12.83 -5.02 20.65
CA ALA A 197 11.54 -5.34 21.22
C ALA A 197 10.43 -4.52 20.56
N PHE A 198 9.31 -5.16 20.26
CA PHE A 198 8.09 -4.49 19.85
C PHE A 198 7.36 -3.86 21.04
N ASP A 199 6.90 -2.63 20.88
CA ASP A 199 6.03 -1.92 21.81
C ASP A 199 4.98 -1.14 21.01
N GLU A 200 3.75 -1.66 21.01
CA GLU A 200 2.63 -1.08 20.27
C GLU A 200 2.38 0.38 20.69
N GLU A 201 2.34 0.68 21.99
CA GLU A 201 1.96 2.01 22.48
C GLU A 201 3.06 3.03 22.24
N ALA A 202 4.33 2.64 22.37
CA ALA A 202 5.46 3.49 22.00
C ALA A 202 5.43 3.85 20.51
N ILE A 203 5.21 2.88 19.62
CA ILE A 203 5.13 3.13 18.17
C ILE A 203 3.90 3.99 17.84
N LYS A 204 2.73 3.71 18.42
CA LYS A 204 1.54 4.57 18.23
C LYS A 204 1.75 5.98 18.73
N SER A 205 2.46 6.17 19.86
CA SER A 205 2.80 7.52 20.33
C SER A 205 3.72 8.23 19.35
N PHE A 206 4.76 7.53 18.88
CA PHE A 206 5.72 8.05 17.91
C PHE A 206 5.03 8.54 16.62
N VAL A 207 4.07 7.77 16.11
CA VAL A 207 3.27 8.12 14.93
C VAL A 207 2.33 9.30 15.21
N ARG A 208 1.58 9.25 16.31
CA ARG A 208 0.60 10.29 16.71
C ARG A 208 1.21 11.68 16.88
N GLU A 209 2.48 11.76 17.24
CA GLU A 209 3.22 13.02 17.38
C GLU A 209 3.65 13.63 16.05
N ARG A 210 3.75 12.82 14.99
CA ARG A 210 4.34 13.21 13.69
C ARG A 210 3.32 13.33 12.57
N ILE A 211 2.19 12.64 12.66
CA ILE A 211 1.10 12.73 11.68
C ILE A 211 0.09 13.78 12.12
N GLN A 212 -0.03 14.85 11.33
CA GLN A 212 -1.00 15.92 11.58
C GLN A 212 -2.44 15.45 11.37
N GLU A 213 -2.64 14.60 10.36
CA GLU A 213 -3.95 14.06 10.03
C GLU A 213 -4.40 13.03 11.08
N ARG A 214 -5.27 13.47 12.00
CA ARG A 214 -5.73 12.62 13.10
C ARG A 214 -6.42 11.33 12.64
N ALA A 215 -7.10 11.38 11.49
CA ALA A 215 -7.80 10.24 10.92
C ALA A 215 -6.86 9.12 10.47
N ALA A 216 -5.61 9.45 10.11
CA ALA A 216 -4.58 8.52 9.63
C ALA A 216 -3.84 7.78 10.76
N ASN A 217 -4.01 8.20 12.02
CA ASN A 217 -3.34 7.51 13.14
C ASN A 217 -3.84 6.06 13.26
N PRO A 218 -2.93 5.06 13.25
CA PRO A 218 -3.30 3.66 13.39
C PRO A 218 -4.04 3.39 14.69
N VAL A 219 -5.16 2.68 14.62
CA VAL A 219 -5.90 2.24 15.82
C VAL A 219 -5.18 1.11 16.55
N ALA A 220 -4.41 0.32 15.80
CA ALA A 220 -3.57 -0.76 16.29
C ALA A 220 -2.29 -0.82 15.46
N VAL A 221 -1.22 -1.29 16.11
CA VAL A 221 0.02 -1.69 15.43
C VAL A 221 0.27 -3.14 15.80
N HIS A 222 0.55 -3.98 14.81
CA HIS A 222 0.80 -5.40 14.98
C HIS A 222 2.24 -5.73 14.64
N GLU A 223 2.91 -6.51 15.48
CA GLU A 223 4.18 -7.13 15.12
C GLU A 223 3.92 -8.28 14.15
N ILE A 224 4.72 -8.35 13.07
CA ILE A 224 4.75 -9.49 12.15
C ILE A 224 6.17 -10.04 12.09
N SER A 225 6.29 -11.37 12.14
CA SER A 225 7.60 -12.03 12.08
C SER A 225 8.29 -11.86 10.72
N GLU A 226 7.51 -11.90 9.64
CA GLU A 226 7.98 -11.75 8.27
C GLU A 226 6.93 -10.98 7.46
N MET A 227 7.31 -9.81 6.98
CA MET A 227 6.46 -9.00 6.11
C MET A 227 6.24 -9.73 4.78
N PRO A 228 4.99 -9.96 4.32
CA PRO A 228 4.76 -10.63 3.05
C PRO A 228 5.29 -9.78 1.90
N LEU A 229 6.17 -10.37 1.09
CA LEU A 229 6.76 -9.72 -0.08
C LEU A 229 6.29 -10.40 -1.37
N THR A 230 6.20 -9.61 -2.44
CA THR A 230 6.09 -10.09 -3.82
C THR A 230 7.38 -10.79 -4.23
N GLN A 231 7.37 -11.53 -5.35
CA GLN A 231 8.57 -12.20 -5.89
C GLN A 231 9.75 -11.23 -6.17
N VAL A 232 9.46 -9.94 -6.33
CA VAL A 232 10.45 -8.88 -6.57
C VAL A 232 10.77 -8.06 -5.31
N GLY A 233 10.37 -8.55 -4.13
CA GLY A 233 10.76 -7.97 -2.84
C GLY A 233 9.93 -6.78 -2.34
N LYS A 234 8.85 -6.39 -3.03
CA LYS A 234 7.93 -5.34 -2.53
C LYS A 234 6.95 -5.90 -1.52
N ILE A 235 6.54 -5.10 -0.54
CA ILE A 235 5.44 -5.49 0.37
C ILE A 235 4.18 -5.83 -0.42
N PHE A 236 3.65 -7.02 -0.22
CA PHE A 236 2.41 -7.48 -0.82
C PHE A 236 1.23 -7.05 0.07
N LYS A 237 0.82 -5.78 -0.05
CA LYS A 237 -0.27 -5.18 0.73
C LYS A 237 -1.58 -5.97 0.76
N PRO A 238 -2.00 -6.70 -0.31
CA PRO A 238 -3.16 -7.58 -0.21
C PRO A 238 -3.07 -8.60 0.92
N ALA A 239 -1.92 -9.27 1.10
CA ALA A 239 -1.74 -10.22 2.20
C ALA A 239 -1.77 -9.54 3.58
N VAL A 240 -1.23 -8.31 3.70
CA VAL A 240 -1.32 -7.52 4.93
C VAL A 240 -2.78 -7.14 5.23
N ARG A 241 -3.57 -6.79 4.21
CA ARG A 241 -5.02 -6.53 4.34
C ARG A 241 -5.79 -7.78 4.76
N TRP A 242 -5.46 -8.94 4.19
CA TRP A 242 -6.05 -10.21 4.60
C TRP A 242 -5.76 -10.52 6.07
N GLU A 243 -4.53 -10.28 6.51
CA GLU A 243 -4.16 -10.46 7.92
C GLU A 243 -4.91 -9.48 8.84
N ALA A 244 -5.04 -8.21 8.44
CA ALA A 244 -5.86 -7.23 9.18
C ALA A 244 -7.33 -7.68 9.32
N ALA A 245 -7.94 -8.13 8.23
CA ALA A 245 -9.29 -8.67 8.21
C ALA A 245 -9.41 -9.94 9.08
N ARG A 246 -8.42 -10.84 9.00
CA ARG A 246 -8.36 -12.06 9.80
C ARG A 246 -8.33 -11.72 11.29
N LEU A 247 -7.45 -10.81 11.71
CA LEU A 247 -7.30 -10.43 13.13
C LEU A 247 -8.58 -9.82 13.71
N VAL A 248 -9.23 -8.91 12.99
CA VAL A 248 -10.47 -8.27 13.49
C VAL A 248 -11.62 -9.29 13.58
N LEU A 249 -11.81 -10.11 12.55
CA LEU A 249 -12.85 -11.13 12.53
C LEU A 249 -12.58 -12.21 13.57
N GLN A 250 -11.35 -12.72 13.67
CA GLN A 250 -10.96 -13.71 14.67
C GLN A 250 -11.27 -13.19 16.08
N ARG A 251 -10.86 -11.95 16.40
CA ARG A 251 -11.07 -11.35 17.72
C ARG A 251 -12.55 -11.22 18.05
N GLU A 252 -13.35 -10.67 17.14
CA GLU A 252 -14.77 -10.41 17.38
C GLU A 252 -15.58 -11.70 17.46
N LEU A 253 -15.36 -12.64 16.55
CA LEU A 253 -16.09 -13.90 16.51
C LEU A 253 -15.73 -14.78 17.71
N SER A 254 -14.45 -14.81 18.10
CA SER A 254 -14.04 -15.52 19.32
C SER A 254 -14.66 -14.89 20.57
N ALA A 255 -14.81 -13.57 20.63
CA ALA A 255 -15.47 -12.89 21.75
C ALA A 255 -16.97 -13.19 21.83
N ILE A 256 -17.63 -13.42 20.69
CA ILE A 256 -19.03 -13.85 20.60
C ILE A 256 -19.18 -15.33 20.99
N ALA A 257 -18.30 -16.19 20.47
CA ALA A 257 -18.30 -17.63 20.71
C ALA A 257 -17.96 -17.98 22.16
N ARG A 258 -17.04 -17.23 22.77
CA ARG A 258 -16.52 -17.49 24.13
C ARG A 258 -16.02 -18.94 24.24
N ASP A 259 -16.63 -19.72 25.12
CA ASP A 259 -16.36 -21.13 25.40
C ASP A 259 -17.31 -22.09 24.65
N ARG A 260 -18.27 -21.57 23.89
CA ARG A 260 -19.30 -22.39 23.20
C ARG A 260 -18.82 -23.00 21.88
N ALA A 261 -17.84 -22.38 21.23
CA ALA A 261 -17.27 -22.86 19.98
C ALA A 261 -15.85 -22.36 19.80
N GLU A 262 -15.05 -23.13 19.09
CA GLU A 262 -13.76 -22.69 18.58
C GLU A 262 -13.96 -22.05 17.20
N ILE A 263 -13.34 -20.88 17.00
CA ILE A 263 -13.40 -20.13 15.75
C ILE A 263 -12.03 -20.11 15.11
N SER A 264 -11.95 -20.40 13.83
CA SER A 264 -10.76 -20.16 13.00
C SER A 264 -11.15 -19.35 11.78
N VAL A 265 -10.44 -18.25 11.53
CA VAL A 265 -10.66 -17.38 10.38
C VAL A 265 -9.46 -17.47 9.43
N GLN A 266 -9.76 -17.66 8.16
CA GLN A 266 -8.81 -17.52 7.05
C GLN A 266 -9.32 -16.45 6.09
N VAL A 267 -8.41 -15.64 5.54
CA VAL A 267 -8.76 -14.60 4.56
C VAL A 267 -7.77 -14.68 3.42
N GLU A 268 -8.28 -14.75 2.19
CA GLU A 268 -7.45 -14.93 0.99
C GLU A 268 -8.08 -14.33 -0.27
N ALA A 269 -7.31 -14.31 -1.36
CA ALA A 269 -7.80 -13.91 -2.67
C ALA A 269 -8.91 -14.84 -3.16
N HIS A 270 -9.99 -14.28 -3.70
CA HIS A 270 -11.06 -15.06 -4.31
C HIS A 270 -11.37 -14.56 -5.73
N PRO A 271 -11.43 -15.42 -6.76
CA PRO A 271 -11.60 -15.00 -8.15
C PRO A 271 -12.86 -14.17 -8.42
N ALA A 272 -13.97 -14.48 -7.74
CA ALA A 272 -15.25 -13.80 -7.96
C ALA A 272 -15.52 -12.63 -7.01
N HIS A 273 -14.88 -12.62 -5.84
CA HIS A 273 -15.19 -11.67 -4.76
C HIS A 273 -14.01 -10.76 -4.42
N GLY A 274 -12.87 -10.95 -5.08
CA GLY A 274 -11.60 -10.30 -4.77
C GLY A 274 -10.97 -10.86 -3.50
N THR A 275 -11.70 -10.85 -2.38
CA THR A 275 -11.27 -11.40 -1.10
C THR A 275 -12.41 -12.17 -0.43
N LEU A 276 -12.09 -13.32 0.16
CA LEU A 276 -13.02 -14.17 0.90
C LEU A 276 -12.48 -14.42 2.30
N ALA A 277 -13.34 -14.25 3.32
CA ALA A 277 -13.09 -14.74 4.67
C ALA A 277 -13.83 -16.07 4.90
N THR A 278 -13.08 -17.13 5.14
CA THR A 278 -13.60 -18.44 5.50
C THR A 278 -13.55 -18.60 7.03
N ILE A 279 -14.71 -18.82 7.63
CA ILE A 279 -14.90 -18.90 9.08
C ILE A 279 -15.27 -20.34 9.43
N SER A 280 -14.34 -21.07 10.02
CA SER A 280 -14.57 -22.41 10.54
C SER A 280 -15.05 -22.35 11.98
N VAL A 281 -16.15 -23.02 12.27
CA VAL A 281 -16.78 -23.08 13.60
C VAL A 281 -16.84 -24.54 14.05
N THR A 282 -16.14 -24.86 15.14
CA THR A 282 -16.15 -26.18 15.79
C THR A 282 -16.95 -26.10 17.07
N GLY A 283 -18.08 -26.81 17.14
CA GLY A 283 -19.05 -26.72 18.24
C GLY A 283 -20.11 -25.64 18.01
N GLY A 284 -20.79 -25.23 19.09
CA GLY A 284 -21.90 -24.28 19.01
C GLY A 284 -23.23 -24.87 18.51
N ASP A 285 -24.31 -24.23 18.93
CA ASP A 285 -25.67 -24.46 18.42
C ASP A 285 -26.03 -23.47 17.31
N ASP A 286 -27.19 -23.66 16.70
CA ASP A 286 -27.62 -22.85 15.57
C ASP A 286 -27.88 -21.39 15.98
N GLU A 287 -28.28 -21.13 17.23
CA GLU A 287 -28.41 -19.76 17.78
C GLU A 287 -27.06 -19.03 17.78
N LEU A 288 -25.97 -19.71 18.18
CA LEU A 288 -24.65 -19.11 18.11
C LEU A 288 -24.23 -18.81 16.67
N LEU A 289 -24.48 -19.75 15.74
CA LEU A 289 -24.15 -19.55 14.33
C LEU A 289 -24.87 -18.34 13.72
N ASP A 290 -26.14 -18.15 14.05
CA ASP A 290 -26.91 -16.99 13.57
C ASP A 290 -26.33 -15.67 14.12
N ARG A 291 -25.92 -15.64 15.39
CA ARG A 291 -25.25 -14.47 15.99
C ARG A 291 -23.90 -14.17 15.34
N LEU A 292 -23.13 -15.20 14.99
CA LEU A 292 -21.84 -15.03 14.30
C LEU A 292 -22.06 -14.48 12.87
N ARG A 293 -23.07 -14.98 12.15
CA ARG A 293 -23.45 -14.49 10.83
C ARG A 293 -23.90 -13.03 10.87
N GLU A 294 -24.73 -12.67 11.85
CA GLU A 294 -25.17 -11.28 12.05
C GLU A 294 -23.98 -10.34 12.32
N ALA A 295 -23.00 -10.80 13.09
CA ALA A 295 -21.82 -10.01 13.41
C ALA A 295 -20.97 -9.68 12.18
N VAL A 296 -20.79 -10.65 11.26
CA VAL A 296 -19.99 -10.42 10.05
C VAL A 296 -20.74 -9.66 8.95
N GLY A 297 -22.07 -9.69 8.94
CA GLY A 297 -22.89 -8.99 7.94
C GLY A 297 -22.70 -7.47 7.92
N GLY A 298 -22.08 -6.89 8.95
CA GLY A 298 -21.72 -5.47 8.99
C GLY A 298 -20.39 -5.11 8.33
N TYR A 299 -19.59 -6.08 7.88
CA TYR A 299 -18.31 -5.83 7.24
C TYR A 299 -18.42 -5.75 5.72
N PRO A 300 -17.64 -4.89 5.05
CA PRO A 300 -17.56 -4.84 3.59
C PRO A 300 -16.68 -5.98 3.03
N LEU A 301 -16.95 -7.22 3.47
CA LEU A 301 -16.17 -8.41 3.11
C LEU A 301 -17.11 -9.59 2.88
N HIS A 302 -16.81 -10.42 1.88
CA HIS A 302 -17.54 -11.67 1.69
C HIS A 302 -17.07 -12.71 2.72
N CYS A 303 -18.02 -13.27 3.48
CA CYS A 303 -17.73 -14.23 4.54
C CYS A 303 -18.50 -15.53 4.29
N GLU A 304 -17.81 -16.66 4.35
CA GLU A 304 -18.37 -18.00 4.26
C GLU A 304 -18.18 -18.74 5.60
N PHE A 305 -19.18 -19.50 6.03
CA PHE A 305 -19.12 -20.28 7.27
C PHE A 305 -19.04 -21.78 6.97
N ILE A 306 -18.06 -22.45 7.56
CA ILE A 306 -17.88 -23.90 7.50
C ILE A 306 -18.10 -24.47 8.90
N ARG A 307 -18.94 -25.50 9.00
CA ARG A 307 -19.11 -26.27 10.24
C ARG A 307 -18.10 -27.42 10.22
N ALA A 308 -17.21 -27.44 11.20
CA ALA A 308 -16.20 -28.49 11.39
C ALA A 308 -16.69 -29.56 12.36
#